data_AF-X1EZN9-F1
#
_entry.id   AF-X1EZN9-F1
#
_cell.length_a   1.000
_cell.length_b   1.000
_cell.length_c   1.000
_cell.angle_alpha   90.00
_cell.angle_beta   90.00
_cell.angle_gamma   90.00
#
_symmetry.space_group_name_H-M   'P 1'
#
loop_
_entity.id
_entity.type
_entity.pdbx_description
1 polymer ?
#
loop_
_entity_poly.entity_id
_entity_poly.type
_entity_poly.pdbx_seq_one_letter_code
_entity_poly.pdbx_strand_id
1 'polypeptide(L)'
;MRGLFESLLEFYIYRVNNFYEMFNIAQVFATQPLPKGKNIAIITSSGSLGIIACDEIERLGLNLAVLNEITIQKMKSVSPNWTSLKNPVDLGPS
;
A
#
# COMPACT_ATOMS: atom_id res chain seq x y z
N MET A 1 8.46 4.94 -32.82
CA MET A 1 7.50 4.85 -31.70
C MET A 1 8.12 4.79 -30.29
N ARG A 2 9.46 4.79 -30.12
CA ARG A 2 10.08 4.90 -28.77
C ARG A 2 10.13 6.33 -28.21
N GLY A 3 10.08 7.37 -29.05
CA GLY A 3 10.23 8.76 -28.61
C GLY A 3 8.96 9.42 -28.04
N LEU A 4 7.76 8.84 -28.22
CA LEU A 4 6.50 9.44 -27.77
C LEU A 4 6.11 9.07 -26.32
N PHE A 5 6.79 8.07 -25.75
CA PHE A 5 6.58 7.65 -24.36
C PHE A 5 7.50 8.39 -23.38
N GLU A 6 8.72 8.70 -23.79
CA GLU A 6 9.69 9.48 -23.00
C GLU A 6 9.18 10.90 -22.71
N SER A 7 8.36 11.47 -23.61
CA SER A 7 7.85 12.84 -23.48
C SER A 7 6.83 13.04 -22.35
N LEU A 8 6.27 11.98 -21.75
CA LEU A 8 5.24 12.09 -20.71
C LEU A 8 5.82 12.30 -19.30
N LEU A 9 7.10 11.95 -19.09
CA LEU A 9 7.78 12.10 -17.80
C LEU A 9 8.16 13.57 -17.50
N GLU A 10 8.35 14.41 -18.52
CA GLU A 10 8.61 15.84 -18.35
C GLU A 10 7.38 16.65 -17.95
N PHE A 11 6.16 16.11 -18.16
CA PHE A 11 4.89 16.84 -17.92
C PHE A 11 4.07 16.32 -16.72
N TYR A 12 4.65 15.49 -15.84
CA TYR A 12 3.94 14.91 -14.68
C TYR A 12 2.67 14.13 -15.06
N ILE A 13 2.66 13.44 -16.19
CA ILE A 13 1.49 12.66 -16.66
C ILE A 13 1.68 11.19 -16.30
N TYR A 14 0.75 10.64 -15.50
CA TYR A 14 0.70 9.21 -15.20
C TYR A 14 -0.17 8.48 -16.23
N ARG A 15 0.42 7.53 -16.96
CA ARG A 15 -0.30 6.69 -17.92
C ARG A 15 -0.97 5.52 -17.20
N VAL A 16 -2.26 5.35 -17.46
CA VAL A 16 -3.07 4.24 -16.94
C VAL A 16 -3.43 3.24 -18.05
N ASN A 17 -3.71 2.00 -17.67
CA ASN A 17 -4.02 0.91 -18.59
C ASN A 17 -5.52 0.79 -18.89
N ASN A 18 -6.38 1.24 -17.98
CA ASN A 18 -7.84 1.19 -18.14
C ASN A 18 -8.55 2.26 -17.30
N PHE A 19 -9.86 2.39 -17.50
CA PHE A 19 -10.69 3.37 -16.79
C PHE A 19 -10.75 3.15 -15.27
N TYR A 20 -10.71 1.90 -14.79
CA TYR A 20 -10.71 1.64 -13.34
C TYR A 20 -9.43 2.17 -12.68
N GLU A 21 -8.28 1.92 -13.29
CA GLU A 21 -7.00 2.46 -12.83
C GLU A 21 -6.99 3.99 -12.86
N MET A 22 -7.57 4.60 -13.90
CA MET A 22 -7.73 6.06 -14.01
C MET A 22 -8.48 6.64 -12.80
N PHE A 23 -9.65 6.09 -12.48
CA PHE A 23 -10.47 6.61 -11.37
C PHE A 23 -9.82 6.34 -10.01
N ASN A 24 -9.24 5.16 -9.80
CA ASN A 24 -8.57 4.82 -8.54
C ASN A 24 -7.40 5.77 -8.26
N ILE A 25 -6.54 6.00 -9.26
CA ILE A 25 -5.38 6.88 -9.12
C ILE A 25 -5.82 8.34 -8.91
N ALA A 26 -6.80 8.81 -9.70
CA ALA A 26 -7.34 10.16 -9.54
C ALA A 26 -7.91 10.38 -8.13
N GLN A 27 -8.63 9.39 -7.58
CA GLN A 27 -9.18 9.47 -6.23
C GLN A 27 -8.09 9.55 -5.16
N VAL A 28 -7.04 8.74 -5.28
CA VAL A 28 -5.90 8.77 -4.33
C VAL A 28 -5.21 10.13 -4.36
N PHE A 29 -4.87 10.66 -5.54
CA PHE A 29 -4.22 11.97 -5.65
C PHE A 29 -5.10 13.15 -5.21
N ALA A 30 -6.42 13.04 -5.38
CA ALA A 30 -7.34 14.09 -4.96
C ALA A 30 -7.58 14.12 -3.43
N THR A 31 -7.43 12.98 -2.75
CA THR A 31 -7.89 12.83 -1.36
C THR A 31 -6.80 12.49 -0.35
N GLN A 32 -5.64 12.02 -0.80
CA GLN A 32 -4.55 11.59 0.07
C GLN A 32 -3.33 12.52 -0.06
N PRO A 33 -2.57 12.73 1.02
CA PRO A 33 -1.28 13.40 0.91
C PRO A 33 -0.31 12.54 0.09
N LEU A 34 0.70 13.20 -0.51
CA LEU A 34 1.78 12.47 -1.16
C LEU A 34 2.53 11.59 -0.15
N PRO A 35 2.75 10.30 -0.45
CA PRO A 35 3.54 9.43 0.40
C PRO A 35 4.96 9.97 0.58
N LYS A 36 5.49 9.88 1.80
CA LYS A 36 6.84 10.36 2.13
C LYS A 36 7.95 9.40 1.68
N GLY A 37 7.60 8.21 1.21
CA GLY A 37 8.57 7.19 0.83
C GLY A 37 7.90 5.90 0.39
N LYS A 38 8.71 4.83 0.27
CA LYS A 38 8.31 3.54 -0.29
C LYS A 38 7.82 2.50 0.73
N ASN A 39 7.81 2.85 2.01
CA ASN A 39 7.49 1.91 3.09
C ASN A 39 5.98 1.92 3.36
N ILE A 40 5.32 0.79 3.13
CA ILE A 40 3.88 0.61 3.20
C ILE A 40 3.53 -0.29 4.40
N ALA A 41 2.57 0.13 5.21
CA ALA A 41 1.95 -0.71 6.22
C ALA A 41 0.58 -1.20 5.72
N ILE A 42 0.33 -2.50 5.83
CA ILE A 42 -0.97 -3.10 5.50
C ILE A 42 -1.71 -3.40 6.80
N ILE A 43 -2.99 -3.03 6.83
CA ILE A 43 -3.96 -3.47 7.84
C ILE A 43 -5.10 -4.14 7.08
N THR A 44 -5.43 -5.37 7.46
CA THR A 44 -6.43 -6.19 6.76
C THR A 44 -7.22 -7.04 7.75
N SER A 45 -8.47 -7.39 7.43
CA SER A 45 -9.25 -8.44 8.10
C SER A 45 -9.29 -9.74 7.31
N SER A 46 -8.54 -9.80 6.20
CA SER A 46 -8.45 -10.94 5.31
C SER A 46 -6.98 -11.23 4.99
N GLY A 47 -6.50 -12.37 5.46
CA GLY A 47 -5.14 -12.83 5.16
C GLY A 47 -4.87 -12.98 3.66
N SER A 48 -5.85 -13.44 2.87
CA SER A 48 -5.66 -13.60 1.42
C SER A 48 -5.53 -12.26 0.69
N LEU A 49 -6.32 -11.25 1.06
CA LEU A 49 -6.14 -9.89 0.52
C LEU A 49 -4.82 -9.27 0.98
N GLY A 50 -4.37 -9.59 2.20
CA GLY A 50 -3.06 -9.19 2.70
C GLY A 50 -1.91 -9.74 1.86
N ILE A 51 -1.98 -11.03 1.48
CA ILE A 51 -0.98 -11.66 0.60
C ILE A 51 -0.97 -11.00 -0.78
N ILE A 52 -2.13 -10.79 -1.40
CA ILE A 52 -2.23 -10.11 -2.71
C ILE A 52 -1.61 -8.71 -2.64
N ALA A 53 -1.85 -7.97 -1.55
CA ALA A 53 -1.26 -6.66 -1.34
C ALA A 53 0.27 -6.72 -1.16
N CYS A 54 0.80 -7.73 -0.46
CA CYS A 54 2.25 -7.96 -0.35
C CYS A 54 2.90 -8.21 -1.70
N ASP A 55 2.31 -9.08 -2.52
CA ASP A 55 2.82 -9.41 -3.86
C ASP A 55 2.88 -8.17 -4.74
N GLU A 56 1.86 -7.31 -4.66
CA GLU A 56 1.80 -6.07 -5.42
C GLU A 56 2.82 -5.03 -4.94
N ILE A 57 3.05 -4.93 -3.63
CA ILE A 57 4.12 -4.09 -3.05
C ILE A 57 5.48 -4.52 -3.61
N GLU A 58 5.76 -5.83 -3.62
CA GLU A 58 7.01 -6.36 -4.17
C GLU A 58 7.12 -6.09 -5.68
N ARG A 59 6.05 -6.36 -6.44
CA ARG A 59 5.99 -6.14 -7.89
C ARG A 59 6.28 -4.69 -8.27
N LEU A 60 5.85 -3.73 -7.45
CA LEU A 60 6.05 -2.30 -7.65
C LEU A 60 7.39 -1.77 -7.10
N GLY A 61 8.22 -2.63 -6.49
CA GLY A 61 9.50 -2.23 -5.88
C GLY A 61 9.32 -1.33 -4.65
N LEU A 62 8.21 -1.51 -3.92
CA LEU A 62 7.92 -0.90 -2.63
C LEU A 62 8.37 -1.83 -1.50
N ASN A 63 8.32 -1.34 -0.26
CA ASN A 63 8.76 -2.11 0.91
C ASN A 63 7.61 -2.28 1.90
N LEU A 64 7.53 -3.45 2.54
CA LEU A 64 6.77 -3.58 3.78
C LEU A 64 7.48 -2.79 4.89
N ALA A 65 6.76 -1.86 5.51
CA ALA A 65 7.25 -1.08 6.63
C ALA A 65 7.52 -1.98 7.86
N VAL A 66 8.66 -1.74 8.53
CA VAL A 66 8.90 -2.25 9.88
C VAL A 66 8.20 -1.33 10.86
N LEU A 67 7.24 -1.87 11.60
CA LEU A 67 6.51 -1.10 12.62
C LEU A 67 7.41 -0.88 13.84
N ASN A 68 7.36 0.32 14.41
CA ASN A 68 8.14 0.61 15.62
C ASN A 68 7.52 -0.08 16.85
N GLU A 69 8.37 -0.30 17.86
CA GLU A 69 7.98 -0.99 19.09
C GLU A 69 6.79 -0.33 19.79
N ILE A 70 6.76 1.01 19.85
CA ILE A 70 5.67 1.77 20.49
C ILE A 70 4.32 1.47 19.82
N THR A 71 4.29 1.36 18.49
CA THR A 71 3.09 1.06 17.72
C THR A 71 2.63 -0.37 17.98
N ILE A 72 3.56 -1.32 17.97
CA ILE A 72 3.27 -2.73 18.27
C ILE A 72 2.69 -2.87 19.69
N GLN A 73 3.28 -2.22 20.69
CA GLN A 73 2.79 -2.28 22.07
C GLN A 73 1.40 -1.67 22.24
N LYS A 74 1.12 -0.53 21.58
CA LYS A 74 -0.23 0.06 21.57
C LYS A 74 -1.26 -0.89 20.95
N MET A 75 -0.95 -1.50 19.82
CA MET A 75 -1.85 -2.48 19.19
C MET A 75 -2.06 -3.70 20.10
N LYS A 76 -1.00 -4.18 20.75
CA LYS A 76 -1.06 -5.33 21.66
C LYS A 76 -1.98 -5.10 22.86
N SER A 77 -2.09 -3.88 23.36
CA SER A 77 -3.01 -3.56 24.47
C SER A 77 -4.50 -3.68 24.13
N VAL A 78 -4.85 -3.67 22.84
CA VAL A 78 -6.25 -3.71 22.37
C VAL A 78 -6.57 -4.94 21.51
N SER A 79 -5.56 -5.73 21.14
CA SER A 79 -5.71 -6.89 20.26
C SER A 79 -5.73 -8.19 21.06
N PRO A 80 -6.43 -9.23 20.59
CA PRO A 80 -6.32 -10.57 21.15
C PRO A 80 -4.87 -11.10 21.12
N ASN A 81 -4.54 -11.96 22.08
CA ASN A 81 -3.18 -12.51 22.23
C ASN A 81 -2.71 -13.35 21.03
N TRP A 82 -3.65 -13.82 20.20
CA TRP A 82 -3.37 -14.65 19.02
C TRP A 82 -3.12 -13.83 17.74
N THR A 83 -3.34 -12.51 17.77
CA THR A 83 -3.21 -11.64 16.59
C THR A 83 -1.74 -11.39 16.26
N SER A 84 -1.35 -11.59 15.00
CA SER A 84 -0.01 -11.21 14.53
C SER A 84 0.04 -9.69 14.33
N LEU A 85 0.87 -9.01 15.14
CA LEU A 85 1.02 -7.55 15.11
C LEU A 85 2.27 -7.08 14.34
N LYS A 86 2.74 -7.90 13.40
CA LYS A 86 3.74 -7.52 12.40
C LYS A 86 3.02 -6.94 11.18
N ASN A 87 3.77 -6.41 10.21
CA ASN A 87 3.21 -5.96 8.95
C ASN A 87 3.28 -7.11 7.93
N PRO A 88 2.17 -7.53 7.29
CA PRO A 88 0.78 -7.04 7.43
C PRO A 88 0.14 -7.30 8.78
N VAL A 89 -0.61 -6.32 9.29
CA VAL A 89 -1.42 -6.45 10.50
C VAL A 89 -2.76 -7.08 10.10
N ASP A 90 -2.91 -8.38 10.36
CA ASP A 90 -4.15 -9.12 10.14
C ASP A 90 -5.00 -9.10 11.41
N LEU A 91 -6.16 -8.44 11.34
CA LEU A 91 -7.11 -8.30 12.43
C LEU A 91 -7.91 -9.59 12.68
N GLY A 92 -7.79 -10.60 11.81
CA GLY A 92 -8.51 -11.85 11.89
C GLY A 92 -10.00 -11.72 11.59
N PRO A 93 -10.76 -12.84 11.64
CA PRO A 93 -12.22 -12.78 11.60
C PRO A 93 -12.70 -12.06 12.86
N SER A 94 -13.50 -11.02 12.65
CA SER A 94 -14.16 -10.25 13.72
C SER A 94 -15.05 -11.12 14.58
#